data_AF-B0DB27-F1
#
_entry.id   AF-B0DB27-F1
#
_cell.length_a   1.000
_cell.length_b   1.000
_cell.length_c   1.000
_cell.angle_alpha   90.00
_cell.angle_beta   90.00
_cell.angle_gamma   90.00
#
_symmetry.space_group_name_H-M   'P 1'
#
loop_
_entity.id
_entity.type
_entity.pdbx_description
1 polymer ?
#
loop_
_entity_poly.entity_id
_entity_poly.type
_entity_poly.pdbx_seq_one_letter_code
_entity_poly.pdbx_strand_id
1 'polypeptide(L)'
;MAPTLLAGTDRSNPLDYAFAPNYSRKPPRWESTNDNRRILIFADGAAPNNGRPDVRAGCGVAAGPSPISCCSFRLEPDAFHQLTNNRAELRAVEGAIKLDWKKEGIETIVIATDSEYVAEGATVYIRVWRSRSSRWVVQRANMDLWDRLMKVIEDKEREGIRVEFYLIDRKWNQADRYAKAAADY
;
A
#
# COMPACT_ATOMS: atom_id res chain seq x y z
N MET A 1 -6.40 -0.79 15.22
CA MET A 1 -6.19 -2.24 15.48
C MET A 1 -5.06 -2.70 14.56
N ALA A 2 -4.56 -3.95 14.60
CA ALA A 2 -3.65 -4.40 13.53
C ALA A 2 -4.50 -4.77 12.30
N PRO A 3 -4.19 -4.26 11.09
CA PRO A 3 -4.83 -4.69 9.85
C PRO A 3 -4.85 -6.20 9.66
N THR A 4 -5.83 -6.66 8.87
CA THR A 4 -5.94 -8.07 8.49
C THR A 4 -5.08 -8.36 7.26
N LEU A 5 -4.26 -9.41 7.32
CA LEU A 5 -3.71 -10.05 6.13
C LEU A 5 -4.73 -11.07 5.64
N LEU A 6 -5.18 -10.94 4.39
CA LEU A 6 -6.15 -11.87 3.82
C LEU A 6 -5.49 -13.25 3.66
N ALA A 7 -6.07 -14.26 4.32
CA ALA A 7 -5.56 -15.62 4.31
C ALA A 7 -5.91 -16.36 3.01
N GLY A 8 -5.14 -17.39 2.68
CA GLY A 8 -5.43 -18.29 1.56
C GLY A 8 -5.26 -17.65 0.18
N THR A 9 -4.46 -16.58 0.09
CA THR A 9 -4.25 -15.89 -1.17
C THR A 9 -3.21 -16.56 -2.06
N ASP A 10 -2.32 -17.43 -1.53
CA ASP A 10 -1.25 -18.12 -2.27
C ASP A 10 -0.50 -17.22 -3.27
N ARG A 11 -0.35 -15.93 -2.94
CA ARG A 11 0.22 -14.88 -3.81
C ARG A 11 -0.43 -14.77 -5.19
N SER A 12 -1.68 -15.20 -5.30
CA SER A 12 -2.49 -15.19 -6.52
C SER A 12 -2.92 -13.78 -6.93
N ASN A 13 -3.46 -13.69 -8.13
CA ASN A 13 -4.01 -12.45 -8.66
C ASN A 13 -5.42 -12.20 -8.08
N PRO A 14 -5.64 -11.14 -7.28
CA PRO A 14 -6.97 -10.83 -6.73
C PRO A 14 -8.02 -10.51 -7.81
N LEU A 15 -7.57 -10.14 -9.01
CA LEU A 15 -8.46 -9.83 -10.15
C LEU A 15 -9.06 -11.08 -10.81
N ASP A 16 -8.53 -12.27 -10.53
CA ASP A 16 -9.03 -13.50 -11.14
C ASP A 16 -10.32 -14.00 -10.49
N TYR A 17 -10.63 -13.57 -9.26
CA TYR A 17 -11.75 -14.15 -8.50
C TYR A 17 -12.44 -13.22 -7.47
N ALA A 18 -11.78 -12.17 -6.99
CA ALA A 18 -12.31 -11.35 -5.88
C ALA A 18 -12.69 -9.94 -6.29
N PHE A 19 -12.04 -9.37 -7.32
CA PHE A 19 -12.23 -7.98 -7.72
C PHE A 19 -12.38 -7.85 -9.23
N ALA A 20 -13.29 -6.97 -9.66
CA ALA A 20 -13.55 -6.68 -11.05
C ALA A 20 -13.46 -5.17 -11.33
N PRO A 21 -13.06 -4.76 -12.54
CA PRO A 21 -13.05 -3.35 -12.92
C PRO A 21 -14.48 -2.80 -13.03
N ASN A 22 -14.75 -1.68 -12.37
CA ASN A 22 -15.99 -0.93 -12.53
C ASN A 22 -15.71 0.37 -13.30
N TYR A 23 -16.02 0.35 -14.60
CA TYR A 23 -15.86 1.49 -15.51
C TYR A 23 -16.96 2.56 -15.40
N SER A 24 -18.02 2.31 -14.62
CA SER A 24 -19.05 3.33 -14.37
C SER A 24 -18.58 4.42 -13.39
N ARG A 25 -17.53 4.15 -12.60
CA ARG A 25 -16.90 5.10 -11.69
C ARG A 25 -16.01 6.08 -12.47
N LYS A 26 -15.87 7.30 -11.93
CA LYS A 26 -15.03 8.36 -12.49
C LYS A 26 -14.10 8.89 -11.40
N PRO A 27 -12.82 8.46 -11.34
CA PRO A 27 -12.17 7.50 -12.25
C PRO A 27 -12.63 6.03 -12.02
N PRO A 28 -12.41 5.11 -13.00
CA PRO A 28 -12.68 3.68 -12.83
C PRO A 28 -11.88 3.08 -11.67
N ARG A 29 -12.40 2.05 -11.00
CA ARG A 29 -11.70 1.36 -9.90
C ARG A 29 -11.99 -0.14 -9.90
N TRP A 30 -11.23 -0.90 -9.12
CA TRP A 30 -11.54 -2.31 -8.85
C TRP A 30 -12.43 -2.42 -7.61
N GLU A 31 -13.59 -3.05 -7.77
CA GLU A 31 -14.56 -3.30 -6.69
C GLU A 31 -14.67 -4.81 -6.44
N SER A 32 -14.91 -5.19 -5.19
CA SER A 32 -15.14 -6.58 -4.84
C SER A 32 -16.41 -7.10 -5.51
N THR A 33 -16.34 -8.31 -6.07
CA THR A 33 -17.46 -8.95 -6.78
C THR A 33 -18.66 -9.23 -5.89
N ASN A 34 -18.42 -9.33 -4.58
CA ASN A 34 -19.43 -9.67 -3.57
C ASN A 34 -19.80 -8.50 -2.65
N ASP A 35 -19.09 -7.37 -2.74
CA ASP A 35 -19.28 -6.20 -1.87
C ASP A 35 -18.73 -4.94 -2.56
N ASN A 36 -19.63 -4.07 -3.04
CA ASN A 36 -19.25 -2.84 -3.75
C ASN A 36 -18.72 -1.72 -2.84
N ARG A 37 -18.73 -1.92 -1.51
CA ARG A 37 -18.10 -1.02 -0.53
C ARG A 37 -16.65 -1.41 -0.21
N ARG A 38 -16.16 -2.48 -0.83
CA ARG A 38 -14.79 -2.98 -0.71
C ARG A 38 -14.05 -2.81 -2.03
N ILE A 39 -12.93 -2.10 -2.00
CA ILE A 39 -12.13 -1.78 -3.18
C ILE A 39 -10.72 -2.33 -3.08
N LEU A 40 -10.10 -2.54 -4.25
CA LEU A 40 -8.72 -3.00 -4.37
C LEU A 40 -7.83 -1.88 -4.92
N ILE A 41 -6.70 -1.66 -4.27
CA ILE A 41 -5.66 -0.72 -4.68
C ILE A 41 -4.33 -1.45 -4.68
N PHE A 42 -3.59 -1.39 -5.79
CA PHE A 42 -2.22 -1.89 -5.84
C PHE A 42 -1.26 -0.77 -5.45
N ALA A 43 -0.23 -1.13 -4.69
CA ALA A 43 0.85 -0.24 -4.31
C ALA A 43 2.20 -0.94 -4.52
N ASP A 44 3.19 -0.18 -4.98
CA ASP A 44 4.56 -0.66 -5.16
C ASP A 44 5.58 0.45 -4.90
N GLY A 45 6.76 0.04 -4.42
CA GLY A 45 7.93 0.87 -4.28
C GLY A 45 9.10 0.36 -5.11
N ALA A 46 9.74 1.24 -5.85
CA ALA A 46 10.93 0.89 -6.63
C ALA A 46 12.11 1.77 -6.21
N ALA A 47 13.25 1.15 -5.92
CA ALA A 47 14.52 1.85 -5.78
C ALA A 47 15.61 1.20 -6.66
N PRO A 48 15.67 1.53 -7.96
CA PRO A 48 16.78 1.10 -8.82
C PRO A 48 18.12 1.47 -8.18
N ASN A 49 19.11 0.59 -8.30
CA ASN A 49 20.42 0.79 -7.66
C ASN A 49 20.37 0.90 -6.12
N ASN A 50 19.39 0.26 -5.47
CA ASN A 50 19.29 0.21 -4.00
C ASN A 50 20.64 -0.12 -3.34
N GLY A 51 21.04 0.69 -2.36
CA GLY A 51 22.33 0.57 -1.66
C GLY A 51 23.51 1.26 -2.35
N ARG A 52 23.31 1.98 -3.47
CA ARG A 52 24.34 2.76 -4.16
C ARG A 52 24.17 4.28 -3.91
N PRO A 53 25.24 5.09 -4.05
CA PRO A 53 25.18 6.54 -3.77
C PRO A 53 24.19 7.33 -4.63
N ASP A 54 23.90 6.85 -5.84
CA ASP A 54 23.01 7.45 -6.83
C ASP A 54 21.58 6.89 -6.77
N VAL A 55 21.24 6.17 -5.69
CA VAL A 55 19.91 5.56 -5.54
C VAL A 55 18.81 6.61 -5.70
N ARG A 56 17.83 6.27 -6.52
CA ARG A 56 16.58 7.00 -6.64
C ARG A 56 15.46 6.05 -6.26
N ALA A 57 14.38 6.60 -5.74
CA ALA A 57 13.26 5.80 -5.29
C ALA A 57 11.93 6.45 -5.70
N GLY A 58 10.99 5.63 -6.13
CA GLY A 58 9.69 6.01 -6.63
C GLY A 58 8.58 5.14 -6.04
N CYS A 59 7.43 5.75 -5.88
CA CYS A 59 6.22 5.15 -5.32
C CYS A 59 5.15 5.09 -6.41
N GLY A 60 4.51 3.94 -6.57
CA GLY A 60 3.41 3.72 -7.51
C GLY A 60 2.13 3.33 -6.78
N VAL A 61 1.01 3.87 -7.23
CA VAL A 61 -0.33 3.50 -6.77
C VAL A 61 -1.23 3.31 -8.00
N ALA A 62 -1.87 2.15 -8.09
CA ALA A 62 -2.93 1.90 -9.05
C ALA A 62 -4.24 1.64 -8.28
N ALA A 63 -5.16 2.60 -8.31
CA ALA A 63 -6.48 2.48 -7.68
C ALA A 63 -7.58 2.01 -8.65
N GLY A 64 -7.23 1.75 -9.92
CA GLY A 64 -8.15 1.26 -10.93
C GLY A 64 -7.49 0.86 -12.24
N PRO A 65 -8.27 0.32 -13.18
CA PRO A 65 -7.77 -0.28 -14.42
C PRO A 65 -7.29 0.75 -15.46
N SER A 66 -7.40 2.04 -15.18
CA SER A 66 -7.09 3.11 -16.13
C SER A 66 -5.94 3.99 -15.64
N PRO A 67 -5.10 4.56 -16.52
CA PRO A 67 -4.06 5.51 -16.13
C PRO A 67 -4.56 6.70 -15.29
N ILE A 68 -5.79 7.17 -15.52
CA ILE A 68 -6.39 8.25 -14.71
C ILE A 68 -6.72 7.84 -13.28
N SER A 69 -6.74 6.53 -13.00
CA SER A 69 -6.95 5.93 -11.68
C SER A 69 -5.63 5.65 -10.96
N CYS A 70 -4.49 6.02 -11.57
CA CYS A 70 -3.17 5.71 -11.08
C CYS A 70 -2.41 6.99 -10.77
N CYS A 71 -1.53 6.94 -9.77
CA CYS A 71 -0.61 8.03 -9.47
C CYS A 71 0.76 7.49 -9.11
N SER A 72 1.78 8.31 -9.32
CA SER A 72 3.17 7.97 -9.05
C SER A 72 3.91 9.21 -8.58
N PHE A 73 4.83 9.04 -7.64
CA PHE A 73 5.60 10.15 -7.09
C PHE A 73 6.95 9.66 -6.57
N ARG A 74 7.94 10.55 -6.56
CA ARG A 74 9.26 10.24 -6.00
C ARG A 74 9.18 10.06 -4.49
N LEU A 75 9.94 9.10 -3.96
CA LEU A 75 10.17 9.04 -2.52
C LEU A 75 10.94 10.30 -2.12
N GLU A 76 10.40 11.04 -1.16
CA GLU A 76 10.99 12.30 -0.73
C GLU A 76 12.36 12.06 -0.07
N PRO A 77 13.40 12.83 -0.44
CA PRO A 77 14.68 12.79 0.26
C PRO A 77 14.50 13.16 1.74
N ASP A 78 15.23 12.47 2.59
CA ASP A 78 15.27 12.74 4.02
C ASP A 78 16.73 12.97 4.42
N ALA A 79 16.97 14.03 5.18
CA ALA A 79 18.31 14.36 5.68
C ALA A 79 18.89 13.25 6.57
N PHE A 80 18.03 12.42 7.18
CA PHE A 80 18.43 11.41 8.16
C PHE A 80 18.38 9.98 7.62
N HIS A 81 17.72 9.74 6.48
CA HIS A 81 17.46 8.38 6.00
C HIS A 81 17.79 8.24 4.51
N GLN A 82 18.51 7.17 4.17
CA GLN A 82 18.81 6.81 2.79
C GLN A 82 17.54 6.38 2.05
N LEU A 83 17.47 6.67 0.75
CA LEU A 83 16.44 6.12 -0.13
C LEU A 83 16.68 4.61 -0.28
N THR A 84 15.63 3.81 -0.07
CA THR A 84 15.70 2.34 -0.19
C THR A 84 14.39 1.82 -0.76
N ASN A 85 14.41 0.58 -1.26
CA ASN A 85 13.20 -0.08 -1.74
C ASN A 85 12.12 -0.13 -0.65
N ASN A 86 12.46 -0.63 0.55
CA ASN A 86 11.53 -0.75 1.67
C ASN A 86 10.87 0.57 2.07
N ARG A 87 11.59 1.70 1.97
CA ARG A 87 11.01 3.03 2.24
C ARG A 87 10.02 3.44 1.15
N ALA A 88 10.34 3.15 -0.11
CA ALA A 88 9.43 3.41 -1.22
C ALA A 88 8.13 2.59 -1.10
N GLU A 89 8.25 1.32 -0.71
CA GLU A 89 7.11 0.40 -0.50
C GLU A 89 6.15 0.93 0.58
N LEU A 90 6.71 1.29 1.75
CA LEU A 90 5.92 1.88 2.85
C LEU A 90 5.24 3.18 2.43
N ARG A 91 5.97 4.05 1.72
CA ARG A 91 5.48 5.35 1.27
C ARG A 91 4.40 5.22 0.20
N ALA A 92 4.49 4.23 -0.68
CA ALA A 92 3.47 3.93 -1.69
C ALA A 92 2.16 3.46 -1.04
N VAL A 93 2.24 2.54 -0.07
CA VAL A 93 1.07 2.09 0.70
C VAL A 93 0.45 3.25 1.49
N GLU A 94 1.26 4.09 2.13
CA GLU A 94 0.77 5.30 2.79
C GLU A 94 0.02 6.21 1.80
N GLY A 95 0.55 6.40 0.60
CA GLY A 95 -0.08 7.18 -0.47
C GLY A 95 -1.42 6.59 -0.91
N ALA A 96 -1.48 5.27 -1.09
CA ALA A 96 -2.69 4.55 -1.49
C ALA A 96 -3.83 4.71 -0.46
N ILE A 97 -3.51 4.55 0.84
CA ILE A 97 -4.52 4.65 1.91
C ILE A 97 -5.02 6.08 2.09
N LYS A 98 -4.18 7.10 1.83
CA LYS A 98 -4.57 8.52 1.95
C LYS A 98 -5.56 9.01 0.89
N LEU A 99 -5.82 8.24 -0.17
CA LEU A 99 -6.84 8.59 -1.14
C LEU A 99 -8.21 8.79 -0.46
N ASP A 100 -8.96 9.81 -0.88
CA ASP A 100 -10.25 10.14 -0.28
C ASP A 100 -11.34 9.27 -0.90
N TRP A 101 -11.87 8.35 -0.10
CA TRP A 101 -12.97 7.45 -0.47
C TRP A 101 -14.25 7.72 0.32
N LYS A 102 -14.23 8.72 1.23
CA LYS A 102 -15.31 8.93 2.21
C LYS A 102 -16.63 9.30 1.53
N LYS A 103 -16.56 10.09 0.46
CA LYS A 103 -17.73 10.52 -0.31
C LYS A 103 -18.31 9.40 -1.20
N GLU A 104 -17.64 8.26 -1.28
CA GLU A 104 -17.99 7.16 -2.19
C GLU A 104 -18.66 5.96 -1.49
N GLY A 105 -18.87 6.04 -0.16
CA GLY A 105 -19.50 4.98 0.62
C GLY A 105 -18.63 3.71 0.77
N ILE A 106 -17.31 3.86 0.62
CA ILE A 106 -16.36 2.77 0.82
C ILE A 106 -16.16 2.49 2.30
N GLU A 107 -16.21 1.22 2.67
CA GLU A 107 -16.03 0.73 4.04
C GLU A 107 -14.76 -0.09 4.20
N THR A 108 -14.16 -0.59 3.10
CA THR A 108 -12.94 -1.40 3.15
C THR A 108 -12.03 -1.13 1.96
N ILE A 109 -10.76 -0.85 2.25
CA ILE A 109 -9.67 -0.74 1.27
C ILE A 109 -8.79 -1.97 1.42
N VAL A 110 -8.62 -2.71 0.33
CA VAL A 110 -7.66 -3.81 0.24
C VAL A 110 -6.43 -3.33 -0.51
N ILE A 111 -5.28 -3.31 0.17
CA ILE A 111 -3.99 -2.99 -0.40
C ILE A 111 -3.35 -4.28 -0.92
N ALA A 112 -3.21 -4.38 -2.24
CA ALA A 112 -2.38 -5.40 -2.88
C ALA A 112 -0.93 -4.90 -3.02
N THR A 113 0.00 -5.69 -2.52
CA THR A 113 1.44 -5.42 -2.61
C THR A 113 2.19 -6.75 -2.69
N ASP A 114 3.32 -6.79 -3.38
CA ASP A 114 4.27 -7.91 -3.39
C ASP A 114 5.35 -7.79 -2.31
N SER A 115 5.31 -6.71 -1.52
CA SER A 115 6.24 -6.50 -0.40
C SER A 115 5.80 -7.26 0.85
N GLU A 116 6.41 -8.42 1.10
CA GLU A 116 6.28 -9.14 2.38
C GLU A 116 6.62 -8.24 3.58
N TYR A 117 7.65 -7.39 3.42
CA TYR A 117 8.06 -6.43 4.45
C TYR A 117 6.90 -5.52 4.89
N VAL A 118 6.10 -5.04 3.94
CA VAL A 118 4.94 -4.19 4.25
C VAL A 118 3.75 -5.04 4.69
N ALA A 119 3.39 -6.08 3.93
CA ALA A 119 2.20 -6.88 4.18
C ALA A 119 2.26 -7.59 5.54
N GLU A 120 3.34 -8.31 5.84
CA GLU A 120 3.52 -8.98 7.13
C GLU A 120 3.85 -7.99 8.25
N GLY A 121 4.63 -6.95 7.95
CA GLY A 121 4.97 -5.88 8.89
C GLY A 121 3.72 -5.20 9.45
N ALA A 122 2.80 -4.79 8.58
CA ALA A 122 1.59 -4.08 8.95
C ALA A 122 0.53 -4.96 9.64
N THR A 123 0.60 -6.29 9.49
CA THR A 123 -0.50 -7.19 9.91
C THR A 123 -0.10 -8.16 11.02
N VAL A 124 1.07 -8.79 10.88
CA VAL A 124 1.59 -9.83 11.78
C VAL A 124 2.56 -9.21 12.77
N TYR A 125 3.63 -8.59 12.27
CA TYR A 125 4.73 -8.15 13.13
C TYR A 125 4.38 -6.94 13.98
N ILE A 126 3.48 -6.06 13.50
CA ILE A 126 3.03 -4.91 14.29
C ILE A 126 2.44 -5.31 15.65
N ARG A 127 1.86 -6.52 15.75
CA ARG A 127 1.29 -7.06 16.99
C ARG A 127 2.35 -7.31 18.06
N VAL A 128 3.59 -7.53 17.63
CA VAL A 128 4.76 -7.73 18.49
C VAL A 128 5.52 -6.42 18.67
N TRP A 129 5.64 -5.62 17.61
CA TRP A 129 6.42 -4.37 17.65
C TRP A 129 5.74 -3.27 18.46
N ARG A 130 4.42 -3.34 18.63
CA ARG A 130 3.62 -2.31 19.28
C ARG A 130 2.80 -2.87 20.45
N SER A 131 2.87 -2.20 21.59
CA SER A 131 2.10 -2.55 22.78
C SER A 131 0.60 -2.26 22.60
N ARG A 132 -0.22 -2.78 23.51
CA ARG A 132 -1.65 -2.42 23.60
C ARG A 132 -1.89 -0.92 23.81
N SER A 133 -0.93 -0.20 24.39
CA SER A 133 -0.94 1.26 24.55
C SER A 133 -0.41 2.02 23.33
N SER A 134 -0.28 1.36 22.18
CA SER A 134 0.20 1.96 20.92
C SER A 134 1.65 2.50 20.96
N ARG A 135 2.43 2.14 21.99
CA ARG A 135 3.87 2.44 22.08
C ARG A 135 4.71 1.36 21.39
N TRP A 136 5.74 1.77 20.66
CA TRP A 136 6.76 0.86 20.14
C TRP A 136 7.53 0.19 21.27
N VAL A 137 7.62 -1.13 21.21
CA VAL A 137 8.37 -1.97 22.16
C VAL A 137 9.57 -2.65 21.51
N VAL A 138 9.62 -2.66 20.18
CA VAL A 138 10.77 -3.14 19.39
C VAL A 138 11.14 -2.07 18.38
N GLN A 139 12.41 -1.69 18.35
CA GLN A 139 12.95 -0.78 17.34
C GLN A 139 13.31 -1.56 16.06
N ARG A 140 12.91 -1.03 14.91
CA ARG A 140 13.18 -1.60 13.58
C ARG A 140 13.69 -0.52 12.62
N ALA A 141 14.13 -0.90 11.44
CA ALA A 141 14.41 0.06 10.38
C ALA A 141 13.11 0.75 9.93
N ASN A 142 13.21 2.00 9.47
CA ASN A 142 12.11 2.79 8.91
C ASN A 142 10.98 3.10 9.91
N MET A 143 11.28 3.27 11.20
CA MET A 143 10.27 3.59 12.22
C MET A 143 9.46 4.84 11.88
N ASP A 144 10.09 5.83 11.27
CA ASP A 144 9.46 7.07 10.82
C ASP A 144 8.32 6.82 9.82
N LEU A 145 8.53 5.91 8.86
CA LEU A 145 7.51 5.54 7.88
C LEU A 145 6.49 4.56 8.47
N TRP A 146 6.91 3.66 9.36
CA TRP A 146 5.98 2.81 10.09
C TRP A 146 5.01 3.62 10.95
N ASP A 147 5.50 4.65 11.64
CA ASP A 147 4.68 5.59 12.41
C ASP A 147 3.64 6.28 11.53
N ARG A 148 4.08 6.80 10.37
CA ARG A 148 3.19 7.44 9.39
C ARG A 148 2.13 6.48 8.85
N LEU A 149 2.53 5.27 8.46
CA LEU A 149 1.63 4.27 7.92
C LEU A 149 0.59 3.86 8.97
N MET A 150 1.01 3.56 10.20
CA MET A 150 0.09 3.18 11.28
C MET A 150 -0.88 4.30 11.63
N LYS A 151 -0.42 5.56 11.64
CA LYS A 151 -1.29 6.71 11.85
C LYS A 151 -2.36 6.81 10.76
N VAL A 152 -1.98 6.69 9.49
CA VAL A 152 -2.93 6.78 8.37
C VAL A 152 -3.96 5.64 8.40
N ILE A 153 -3.55 4.43 8.77
CA ILE A 153 -4.46 3.30 8.98
C ILE A 153 -5.45 3.61 10.11
N GLU A 154 -4.97 4.08 11.27
CA GLU A 154 -5.82 4.44 12.40
C GLU A 154 -6.77 5.59 12.05
N ASP A 155 -6.33 6.56 11.26
CA ASP A 155 -7.15 7.68 10.79
C ASP A 155 -8.28 7.16 9.89
N LYS A 156 -8.00 6.23 8.97
CA LYS A 156 -9.03 5.58 8.14
C LYS A 156 -10.00 4.71 8.95
N GLU A 157 -9.51 3.96 9.92
CA GLU A 157 -10.38 3.18 10.82
C GLU A 157 -11.35 4.10 11.58
N ARG A 158 -10.89 5.28 12.04
CA ARG A 158 -11.77 6.29 12.68
C ARG A 158 -12.76 6.94 11.71
N GLU A 159 -12.45 6.97 10.42
CA GLU A 159 -13.38 7.37 9.36
C GLU A 159 -14.41 6.27 9.01
N GLY A 160 -14.31 5.08 9.62
CA GLY A 160 -15.17 3.94 9.32
C GLY A 160 -14.67 3.08 8.15
N ILE A 161 -13.44 3.28 7.69
CA ILE A 161 -12.84 2.56 6.58
C ILE A 161 -11.80 1.58 7.11
N ARG A 162 -12.04 0.28 6.94
CA ARG A 162 -11.07 -0.76 7.30
C ARG A 162 -9.97 -0.85 6.23
N VAL A 163 -8.74 -1.09 6.67
CA VAL A 163 -7.61 -1.38 5.78
C VAL A 163 -7.23 -2.85 5.93
N GLU A 164 -7.12 -3.54 4.81
CA GLU A 164 -6.69 -4.94 4.72
C GLU A 164 -5.53 -5.06 3.74
N PHE A 165 -4.70 -6.07 3.93
CA PHE A 165 -3.57 -6.35 3.06
C PHE A 165 -3.77 -7.66 2.32
N TYR A 166 -3.32 -7.65 1.07
CA TYR A 166 -3.29 -8.79 0.19
C TYR A 166 -1.87 -8.92 -0.36
N LEU A 167 -1.15 -9.96 0.06
CA LEU A 167 0.17 -10.27 -0.49
C LEU A 167 0.03 -11.01 -1.84
N ILE A 168 0.63 -10.45 -2.90
CA ILE A 168 0.59 -10.97 -4.27
C ILE A 168 1.99 -11.29 -4.80
N ASP A 169 2.08 -12.06 -5.88
CA ASP A 169 3.31 -12.14 -6.68
C ASP A 169 3.51 -10.84 -7.47
N ARG A 170 4.78 -10.42 -7.61
CA ARG A 170 5.18 -9.21 -8.34
C ARG A 170 4.59 -9.08 -9.74
N LYS A 171 4.47 -10.19 -10.48
CA LYS A 171 3.92 -10.22 -11.85
C LYS A 171 2.47 -9.71 -11.93
N TRP A 172 1.75 -9.71 -10.81
CA TRP A 172 0.37 -9.22 -10.72
C TRP A 172 0.28 -7.78 -10.27
N ASN A 173 1.38 -7.18 -9.77
CA ASN A 173 1.35 -5.85 -9.20
C ASN A 173 1.18 -4.78 -10.29
N GLN A 174 -0.02 -4.20 -10.36
CA GLN A 174 -0.36 -3.16 -11.35
C GLN A 174 0.37 -1.83 -11.09
N ALA A 175 0.97 -1.65 -9.91
CA ALA A 175 1.69 -0.43 -9.53
C ALA A 175 3.17 -0.43 -9.94
N ASP A 176 3.76 -1.58 -10.31
CA ASP A 176 5.23 -1.71 -10.53
C ASP A 176 5.78 -0.76 -11.59
N ARG A 177 5.09 -0.65 -12.73
CA ARG A 177 5.51 0.28 -13.80
C ARG A 177 5.49 1.74 -13.36
N TYR A 178 4.57 2.11 -12.47
CA TYR A 178 4.42 3.47 -11.98
C TYR A 178 5.50 3.81 -10.94
N ALA A 179 5.82 2.86 -10.06
CA ALA A 179 6.90 3.01 -9.09
C ALA A 179 8.26 3.17 -9.80
N LYS A 180 8.54 2.31 -10.80
CA LYS A 180 9.77 2.41 -11.61
C LYS A 180 9.87 3.73 -12.36
N ALA A 181 8.80 4.13 -13.06
CA ALA A 181 8.77 5.41 -13.76
C ALA A 181 9.05 6.58 -12.81
N ALA A 182 8.46 6.57 -11.61
CA ALA A 182 8.73 7.61 -10.61
C ALA A 182 10.17 7.61 -10.08
N ALA A 183 10.86 6.46 -10.06
CA ALA A 183 12.26 6.39 -9.63
C ALA A 183 13.25 6.88 -10.70
N ASP A 184 12.82 6.99 -11.95
CA ASP A 184 13.66 7.41 -13.06
C ASP A 184 13.77 8.94 -13.22
N TYR A 185 12.84 9.69 -12.61
CA TYR A 185 12.85 11.16 -12.52
C TYR A 185 13.62 11.65 -11.29
#